data_AF-A0A1V5XLI8-F1
#
_entry.id   AF-A0A1V5XLI8-F1
#
_cell.length_a   1.000
_cell.length_b   1.000
_cell.length_c   1.000
_cell.angle_alpha   90.00
_cell.angle_beta   90.00
_cell.angle_gamma   90.00
#
_symmetry.space_group_name_H-M   'P 1'
#
loop_
_entity.id
_entity.type
_entity.pdbx_description
1 polymer ?
#
loop_
_entity_poly.entity_id
_entity_poly.type
_entity_poly.pdbx_seq_one_letter_code
_entity_poly.pdbx_strand_id
1 'polypeptide(L)'
;MRVMTWLLGLTLLVGCCKEKQKPDPLDMDPVSVSPANPTTTLPSPEPVPAQPAMVWEESTIKTIPDHCSDAKAVLAVITHEAYSKPGFEWKWVRQVMLANPQFTVVPHAALMPGMVTFQDYDYGTSNAKALVAHCGHGGTCNQVAKAYKRIVRSSKPTVYCGPVPGLGKPVSAVPLWLDGGPKANLPQSGDVISQCARLAACALVKDQTIPGDPGLECQRAPSRFALACASKASCAEVNACAGR
;
A
#
# COMPACT_ATOMS: atom_id res chain seq x y z
N MET A 1 25.33 -13.16 -44.76
CA MET A 1 26.17 -11.99 -44.39
C MET A 1 25.80 -10.81 -45.26
N ARG A 2 25.04 -9.84 -44.72
CA ARG A 2 24.91 -8.50 -45.28
C ARG A 2 24.81 -7.52 -44.11
N VAL A 3 25.87 -6.75 -43.96
CA VAL A 3 26.05 -5.66 -42.99
C VAL A 3 25.37 -4.44 -43.59
N MET A 4 24.46 -3.79 -42.85
CA MET A 4 23.86 -2.54 -43.29
C MET A 4 23.82 -1.55 -42.14
N THR A 5 24.90 -0.77 -42.11
CA THR A 5 25.20 0.38 -41.26
C THR A 5 24.16 1.47 -41.51
N TRP A 6 23.52 1.99 -40.45
CA TRP A 6 22.76 3.24 -40.52
C TRP A 6 23.32 4.25 -39.54
N LEU A 7 23.59 5.43 -40.10
CA LEU A 7 24.27 6.56 -39.51
C LEU A 7 23.43 7.28 -38.44
N LEU A 8 24.16 7.80 -37.46
CA LEU A 8 23.80 8.79 -36.47
C LEU A 8 23.26 10.08 -37.12
N GLY A 9 22.08 10.52 -36.68
CA GLY A 9 21.58 11.88 -36.86
C GLY A 9 21.37 12.53 -35.50
N LEU A 10 22.38 13.25 -35.03
CA LEU A 10 22.37 14.02 -33.79
C LEU A 10 21.86 15.44 -34.10
N THR A 11 20.59 15.72 -33.81
CA THR A 11 20.02 17.07 -33.95
C THR A 11 19.97 17.75 -32.59
N LEU A 12 20.95 18.64 -32.34
CA LEU A 12 20.96 19.59 -31.24
C LEU A 12 19.89 20.66 -31.47
N LEU A 13 18.79 20.63 -30.71
CA LEU A 13 17.87 21.75 -30.58
C LEU A 13 18.23 22.57 -29.34
N VAL A 14 18.92 23.68 -29.59
CA VAL A 14 19.13 24.79 -28.66
C VAL A 14 17.80 25.53 -28.53
N GLY A 15 17.14 25.41 -27.37
CA GLY A 15 15.88 26.06 -27.06
C GLY A 15 15.99 26.95 -25.82
N CYS A 16 15.91 28.26 -26.08
CA CYS A 16 16.01 29.42 -25.20
C CYS A 16 15.61 29.27 -23.72
N CYS A 17 16.50 29.79 -22.86
CA CYS A 17 16.21 30.18 -21.49
C CYS A 17 15.13 31.27 -21.47
N LYS A 18 14.02 31.02 -20.76
CA LYS A 18 13.03 32.04 -20.41
C LYS A 18 13.29 32.46 -18.96
N GLU A 19 13.85 33.65 -18.82
CA GLU A 19 14.10 34.35 -17.57
C GLU A 19 12.79 34.52 -16.79
N LYS A 20 12.73 33.97 -15.57
CA LYS A 20 11.57 34.15 -14.68
C LYS A 20 11.74 35.46 -13.90
N GLN A 21 10.86 36.38 -14.21
CA GLN A 21 10.60 37.64 -13.54
C GLN A 21 10.36 37.42 -12.04
N LYS A 22 11.13 38.13 -11.21
CA LYS A 22 11.01 38.18 -9.75
C LYS A 22 9.71 38.94 -9.41
N PRO A 23 8.76 38.35 -8.66
CA PRO A 23 7.58 39.09 -8.21
C PRO A 23 7.99 40.15 -7.18
N ASP A 24 7.45 41.35 -7.34
CA ASP A 24 7.61 42.46 -6.41
C ASP A 24 7.07 42.09 -5.00
N PRO A 25 7.69 42.60 -3.93
CA PRO A 25 7.16 42.45 -2.59
C PRO A 25 5.88 43.30 -2.47
N LEU A 26 4.74 42.63 -2.32
CA LEU A 26 3.50 43.28 -1.92
C LEU A 26 3.64 43.68 -0.44
N ASP A 27 3.71 44.98 -0.21
CA ASP A 27 3.45 45.62 1.08
C ASP A 27 2.14 45.07 1.65
N MET A 28 2.23 44.40 2.79
CA MET A 28 1.08 43.99 3.58
C MET A 28 0.93 45.01 4.71
N ASP A 29 -0.09 45.85 4.59
CA ASP A 29 -0.53 46.73 5.66
C ASP A 29 -0.81 45.93 6.95
N PRO A 30 -0.48 46.48 8.13
CA PRO A 30 -0.78 45.84 9.40
C PRO A 30 -2.30 45.83 9.64
N VAL A 31 -2.90 44.64 9.54
CA VAL A 31 -4.30 44.41 9.90
C VAL A 31 -4.47 44.62 11.40
N SER A 32 -5.23 45.66 11.73
CA SER A 32 -5.70 46.02 13.06
C SER A 32 -6.46 44.84 13.70
N VAL A 33 -5.96 44.38 14.84
CA VAL A 33 -6.54 43.28 15.63
C VAL A 33 -7.73 43.81 16.42
N SER A 34 -8.95 43.39 16.05
CA SER A 34 -10.17 43.65 16.82
C SER A 34 -10.37 42.57 17.90
N PRO A 35 -10.92 42.92 19.09
CA PRO A 35 -10.85 42.07 20.27
C PRO A 35 -11.94 40.99 20.31
N ALA A 36 -11.52 39.84 20.88
CA ALA A 36 -12.28 38.86 21.65
C ALA A 36 -13.71 38.51 21.18
N ASN A 37 -13.82 37.42 20.42
CA ASN A 37 -15.08 36.68 20.32
C ASN A 37 -15.25 35.76 21.55
N PRO A 38 -16.47 35.62 22.09
CA PRO A 38 -16.75 34.82 23.28
C PRO A 38 -16.52 33.32 23.03
N THR A 39 -15.91 32.67 24.00
CA THR A 39 -15.70 31.22 24.09
C THR A 39 -17.05 30.50 24.11
N THR A 40 -17.54 30.09 22.95
CA THR A 40 -18.61 29.09 22.86
C THR A 40 -18.05 27.76 23.33
N THR A 41 -18.43 27.38 24.56
CA THR A 41 -18.11 26.07 25.14
C THR A 41 -18.86 25.01 24.35
N LEU A 42 -18.16 24.32 23.45
CA LEU A 42 -18.69 23.16 22.74
C LEU A 42 -19.05 22.07 23.76
N PRO A 43 -20.26 21.47 23.68
CA PRO A 43 -20.63 20.37 24.55
C PRO A 43 -19.62 19.24 24.39
N SER A 44 -19.13 18.76 25.54
CA SER A 44 -18.24 17.60 25.61
C SER A 44 -18.94 16.42 24.93
N PRO A 45 -18.37 15.81 23.87
CA PRO A 45 -19.00 14.70 23.19
C PRO A 45 -19.20 13.55 24.19
N GLU A 46 -20.44 13.06 24.27
CA GLU A 46 -20.74 11.87 25.07
C GLU A 46 -19.77 10.73 24.71
N PRO A 47 -19.25 10.00 25.71
CA PRO A 47 -18.37 8.88 25.46
C PRO A 47 -19.11 7.82 24.64
N VAL A 48 -18.71 7.69 23.37
CA VAL A 48 -19.19 6.62 22.49
C VAL A 48 -18.92 5.29 23.19
N PRO A 49 -19.94 4.42 23.36
CA PRO A 49 -19.75 3.12 23.98
C PRO A 49 -18.62 2.38 23.30
N ALA A 50 -17.62 1.96 24.08
CA ALA A 50 -16.51 1.16 23.56
C ALA A 50 -17.09 -0.08 22.88
N GLN A 51 -16.97 -0.17 21.56
CA GLN A 51 -17.36 -1.39 20.85
C GLN A 51 -16.55 -2.54 21.44
N PRO A 52 -17.17 -3.68 21.79
CA PRO A 52 -16.44 -4.83 22.30
C PRO A 52 -15.31 -5.16 21.34
N ALA A 53 -14.09 -5.30 21.87
CA ALA A 53 -12.92 -5.63 21.07
C ALA A 53 -13.26 -6.86 20.24
N MET A 54 -13.46 -6.66 18.94
CA MET A 54 -13.75 -7.74 18.02
C MET A 54 -12.51 -8.62 18.08
N VAL A 55 -12.64 -9.78 18.73
CA VAL A 55 -11.61 -10.82 18.69
C VAL A 55 -11.58 -11.26 17.24
N TRP A 56 -10.67 -10.67 16.48
CA TRP A 56 -10.35 -11.15 15.14
C TRP A 56 -9.73 -12.52 15.38
N GLU A 57 -10.56 -13.57 15.43
CA GLU A 57 -10.05 -14.90 15.17
C GLU A 57 -9.20 -14.74 13.91
N GLU A 58 -7.94 -15.15 13.99
CA GLU A 58 -7.12 -15.44 12.82
C GLU A 58 -7.82 -16.59 12.10
N SER A 59 -8.97 -16.29 11.48
CA SER A 59 -9.84 -17.22 10.80
C SER A 59 -8.94 -17.99 9.87
N THR A 60 -8.80 -19.27 10.18
CA THR A 60 -7.64 -20.08 9.83
C THR A 60 -7.49 -20.07 8.33
N ILE A 61 -6.55 -19.28 7.80
CA ILE A 61 -6.22 -19.33 6.38
C ILE A 61 -5.85 -20.78 6.12
N LYS A 62 -6.70 -21.50 5.37
CA LYS A 62 -6.49 -22.91 5.07
C LYS A 62 -5.24 -23.01 4.23
N THR A 63 -4.15 -23.47 4.84
CA THR A 63 -2.84 -23.52 4.19
C THR A 63 -2.82 -24.56 3.07
N ILE A 64 -1.99 -24.31 2.07
CA ILE A 64 -1.65 -25.29 1.01
C ILE A 64 -0.31 -25.97 1.32
N PRO A 65 0.01 -27.11 0.68
CA PRO A 65 1.31 -27.78 0.86
C PRO A 65 2.48 -26.86 0.54
N ASP A 66 3.51 -26.86 1.39
CA ASP A 66 4.61 -25.91 1.29
C ASP A 66 5.42 -26.04 -0.01
N HIS A 67 5.45 -27.22 -0.62
CA HIS A 67 6.18 -27.56 -1.84
C HIS A 67 5.35 -27.38 -3.13
N CYS A 68 4.16 -26.80 -3.05
CA CYS A 68 3.36 -26.52 -4.24
C CYS A 68 4.08 -25.51 -5.17
N SER A 69 4.38 -25.90 -6.40
CA SER A 69 5.09 -25.05 -7.38
C SER A 69 4.19 -24.05 -8.12
N ASP A 70 2.87 -24.26 -8.13
CA ASP A 70 1.87 -23.33 -8.69
C ASP A 70 1.05 -22.69 -7.56
N ALA A 71 1.75 -22.06 -6.63
CA ALA A 71 1.15 -21.45 -5.45
C ALA A 71 0.64 -20.04 -5.74
N LYS A 72 -0.63 -19.79 -5.42
CA LYS A 72 -1.27 -18.49 -5.57
C LYS A 72 -1.99 -18.08 -4.27
N ALA A 73 -1.99 -16.80 -3.96
CA ALA A 73 -2.78 -16.21 -2.87
C ALA A 73 -3.65 -15.07 -3.42
N VAL A 74 -4.96 -15.22 -3.36
CA VAL A 74 -5.90 -14.12 -3.62
C VAL A 74 -5.95 -13.27 -2.36
N LEU A 75 -5.43 -12.05 -2.43
CA LEU A 75 -5.30 -11.18 -1.24
C LEU A 75 -6.53 -10.31 -1.03
N ALA A 76 -7.03 -9.73 -2.12
CA ALA A 76 -8.17 -8.84 -2.11
C ALA A 76 -8.98 -8.99 -3.39
N VAL A 77 -10.29 -8.81 -3.27
CA VAL A 77 -11.22 -8.70 -4.39
C VAL A 77 -11.94 -7.37 -4.25
N ILE A 78 -11.95 -6.58 -5.30
CA ILE A 78 -12.54 -5.25 -5.32
C ILE A 78 -13.52 -5.10 -6.49
N THR A 79 -14.55 -4.29 -6.32
CA THR A 79 -15.52 -4.01 -7.40
C THR A 79 -14.86 -3.23 -8.53
N HIS A 80 -15.40 -3.39 -9.74
CA HIS A 80 -14.98 -2.60 -10.91
C HIS A 80 -14.97 -1.09 -10.60
N GLU A 81 -16.05 -0.60 -9.98
CA GLU A 81 -16.22 0.81 -9.67
C GLU A 81 -15.06 1.38 -8.85
N ALA A 82 -14.64 0.67 -7.80
CA ALA A 82 -13.54 1.12 -6.96
C ALA A 82 -12.18 0.99 -7.67
N TYR A 83 -12.00 -0.04 -8.50
CA TYR A 83 -10.80 -0.22 -9.31
C TYR A 83 -10.66 0.83 -10.43
N SER A 84 -11.77 1.28 -11.01
CA SER A 84 -11.80 2.29 -12.08
C SER A 84 -11.57 3.71 -11.60
N LYS A 85 -11.47 3.95 -10.29
CA LYS A 85 -11.18 5.29 -9.76
C LYS A 85 -9.80 5.73 -10.23
N PRO A 86 -9.65 6.96 -10.76
CA PRO A 86 -8.34 7.48 -11.13
C PRO A 86 -7.36 7.42 -9.96
N GLY A 87 -6.15 6.91 -10.21
CA GLY A 87 -5.13 6.74 -9.18
C GLY A 87 -5.45 5.62 -8.17
N PHE A 88 -6.37 4.71 -8.49
CA PHE A 88 -6.55 3.51 -7.68
C PHE A 88 -5.23 2.77 -7.60
N GLU A 89 -4.85 2.45 -6.36
CA GLU A 89 -3.64 1.72 -6.13
C GLU A 89 -3.77 0.70 -4.99
N TRP A 90 -3.13 -0.47 -5.13
CA TRP A 90 -2.92 -1.48 -4.09
C TRP A 90 -1.94 -1.03 -2.98
N LYS A 91 -2.13 0.20 -2.46
CA LYS A 91 -1.27 0.87 -1.49
C LYS A 91 -0.96 0.00 -0.26
N TRP A 92 -1.97 -0.68 0.26
CA TRP A 92 -1.82 -1.58 1.39
C TRP A 92 -0.84 -2.72 1.14
N VAL A 93 -0.89 -3.33 -0.04
CA VAL A 93 -0.02 -4.46 -0.39
C VAL A 93 1.43 -3.99 -0.45
N ARG A 94 1.67 -2.81 -1.05
CA ARG A 94 2.99 -2.16 -1.06
C ARG A 94 3.52 -2.00 0.36
N GLN A 95 2.72 -1.48 1.29
CA GLN A 95 3.15 -1.28 2.68
C GLN A 95 3.33 -2.59 3.46
N VAL A 96 2.52 -3.62 3.19
CA VAL A 96 2.70 -4.97 3.75
C VAL A 96 4.05 -5.54 3.32
N MET A 97 4.40 -5.44 2.03
CA MET A 97 5.68 -5.96 1.52
C MET A 97 6.86 -5.20 2.12
N LEU A 98 6.79 -3.87 2.19
CA LEU A 98 7.85 -3.06 2.82
C LEU A 98 8.01 -3.32 4.32
N ALA A 99 6.99 -3.83 5.01
CA ALA A 99 7.05 -4.19 6.42
C ALA A 99 7.53 -5.64 6.64
N ASN A 100 7.62 -6.45 5.58
CA ASN A 100 7.98 -7.86 5.61
C ASN A 100 9.14 -8.13 4.64
N PRO A 101 10.38 -7.71 4.99
CA PRO A 101 11.53 -7.75 4.08
C PRO A 101 12.00 -9.16 3.73
N GLN A 102 11.45 -10.20 4.36
CA GLN A 102 11.66 -11.60 3.96
C GLN A 102 11.02 -11.95 2.62
N PHE A 103 10.08 -11.13 2.12
CA PHE A 103 9.48 -11.31 0.80
C PHE A 103 10.21 -10.46 -0.24
N THR A 104 10.72 -11.11 -1.27
CA THR A 104 11.33 -10.46 -2.42
C THR A 104 10.30 -10.38 -3.53
N VAL A 105 9.82 -9.17 -3.82
CA VAL A 105 8.91 -8.97 -4.94
C VAL A 105 9.70 -8.93 -6.24
N VAL A 106 9.31 -9.76 -7.21
CA VAL A 106 9.97 -9.90 -8.50
C VAL A 106 9.04 -9.47 -9.64
N PRO A 107 9.58 -8.86 -10.72
CA PRO A 107 8.78 -8.39 -11.86
C PRO A 107 8.28 -9.53 -12.76
N HIS A 108 8.76 -10.74 -12.54
CA HIS A 108 8.49 -11.92 -13.36
C HIS A 108 8.05 -13.10 -12.48
N ALA A 109 8.01 -14.30 -13.04
CA ALA A 109 7.67 -15.51 -12.29
C ALA A 109 8.50 -15.63 -11.01
N ALA A 110 7.81 -15.80 -9.88
CA ALA A 110 8.45 -16.18 -8.63
C ALA A 110 8.82 -17.66 -8.70
N LEU A 111 10.12 -17.96 -8.72
CA LEU A 111 10.63 -19.34 -8.90
C LEU A 111 11.26 -19.92 -7.63
N MET A 112 11.51 -19.10 -6.61
CA MET A 112 12.23 -19.49 -5.40
C MET A 112 11.46 -19.15 -4.12
N PRO A 113 11.74 -19.84 -3.01
CA PRO A 113 11.31 -19.42 -1.68
C PRO A 113 11.56 -17.96 -1.36
N GLY A 114 10.55 -17.33 -0.75
CA GLY A 114 10.55 -15.90 -0.45
C GLY A 114 10.22 -14.99 -1.65
N MET A 115 10.22 -15.49 -2.89
CA MET A 115 9.86 -14.69 -4.05
C MET A 115 8.35 -14.61 -4.26
N VAL A 116 7.87 -13.42 -4.60
CA VAL A 116 6.46 -13.13 -4.86
C VAL A 116 6.35 -12.24 -6.09
N THR A 117 5.40 -12.50 -6.97
CA THR A 117 4.97 -11.53 -7.98
C THR A 117 3.47 -11.29 -7.84
N PHE A 118 3.00 -10.14 -8.28
CA PHE A 118 1.60 -9.75 -8.16
C PHE A 118 0.99 -9.62 -9.54
N GLN A 119 -0.29 -9.95 -9.66
CA GLN A 119 -1.02 -9.75 -10.89
C GLN A 119 -2.50 -9.49 -10.60
N ASP A 120 -3.09 -8.58 -11.37
CA ASP A 120 -4.53 -8.34 -11.32
C ASP A 120 -5.25 -9.23 -12.32
N TYR A 121 -6.38 -9.76 -11.89
CA TYR A 121 -7.24 -10.61 -12.69
C TYR A 121 -8.69 -10.13 -12.64
N ASP A 122 -9.42 -10.39 -13.72
CA ASP A 122 -10.87 -10.42 -13.66
C ASP A 122 -11.32 -11.49 -12.66
N TYR A 123 -12.35 -11.21 -11.87
CA TYR A 123 -12.82 -12.13 -10.85
C TYR A 123 -14.35 -12.26 -10.86
N GLY A 124 -14.81 -13.50 -11.03
CA GLY A 124 -16.23 -13.84 -11.10
C GLY A 124 -16.95 -13.21 -12.30
N THR A 125 -18.27 -13.07 -12.20
CA THR A 125 -19.13 -12.49 -13.24
C THR A 125 -19.49 -11.02 -13.02
N SER A 126 -19.05 -10.44 -11.89
CA SER A 126 -19.45 -9.10 -11.41
C SER A 126 -18.50 -7.97 -11.82
N ASN A 127 -17.66 -8.18 -12.84
CA ASN A 127 -16.59 -7.27 -13.25
C ASN A 127 -15.60 -6.92 -12.11
N ALA A 128 -15.54 -7.72 -11.04
CA ALA A 128 -14.62 -7.50 -9.95
C ALA A 128 -13.17 -7.76 -10.40
N LYS A 129 -12.22 -7.18 -9.67
CA LYS A 129 -10.79 -7.41 -9.85
C LYS A 129 -10.23 -8.10 -8.62
N ALA A 130 -9.45 -9.15 -8.83
CA ALA A 130 -8.70 -9.82 -7.78
C ALA A 130 -7.22 -9.45 -7.89
N LEU A 131 -6.61 -9.10 -6.76
CA LEU A 131 -5.17 -9.06 -6.64
C LEU A 131 -4.66 -10.43 -6.21
N VAL A 132 -3.82 -11.03 -7.04
CA VAL A 132 -3.24 -12.35 -6.81
C VAL A 132 -1.73 -12.24 -6.62
N ALA A 133 -1.23 -12.81 -5.54
CA ALA A 133 0.19 -13.07 -5.34
C ALA A 133 0.53 -14.45 -5.91
N HIS A 134 1.47 -14.52 -6.83
CA HIS A 134 2.08 -15.77 -7.28
C HIS A 134 3.39 -15.96 -6.53
N CYS A 135 3.54 -17.12 -5.88
CA CYS A 135 4.68 -17.38 -5.02
C CYS A 135 5.54 -18.51 -5.58
N GLY A 136 6.84 -18.46 -5.31
CA GLY A 136 7.75 -19.53 -5.74
C GLY A 136 7.44 -20.89 -5.12
N HIS A 137 6.72 -20.93 -4.00
CA HIS A 137 6.15 -22.15 -3.44
C HIS A 137 4.99 -21.87 -2.48
N GLY A 138 4.26 -22.93 -2.10
CA GLY A 138 3.09 -22.86 -1.22
C GLY A 138 3.34 -22.21 0.13
N GLY A 139 4.48 -22.51 0.75
CA GLY A 139 4.87 -21.94 2.05
C GLY A 139 5.00 -20.41 2.02
N THR A 140 5.54 -19.86 0.91
CA THR A 140 5.60 -18.39 0.73
C THR A 140 4.19 -17.80 0.63
N CYS A 141 3.28 -18.41 -0.14
CA CYS A 141 1.90 -17.92 -0.25
C CYS A 141 1.12 -18.01 1.06
N ASN A 142 1.32 -19.08 1.85
CA ASN A 142 0.77 -19.19 3.20
C ASN A 142 1.23 -18.01 4.07
N GLN A 143 2.52 -17.65 4.03
CA GLN A 143 3.09 -16.55 4.81
C GLN A 143 2.62 -15.17 4.31
N VAL A 144 2.55 -14.96 3.00
CA VAL A 144 2.06 -13.70 2.40
C VAL A 144 0.60 -13.47 2.77
N ALA A 145 -0.25 -14.48 2.65
CA ALA A 145 -1.66 -14.38 3.03
C ALA A 145 -1.83 -14.05 4.52
N LYS A 146 -1.05 -14.70 5.40
CA LYS A 146 -1.03 -14.40 6.84
C LYS A 146 -0.56 -12.97 7.13
N ALA A 147 0.54 -12.54 6.52
CA ALA A 147 1.07 -11.19 6.69
C ALA A 147 0.08 -10.12 6.22
N TYR A 148 -0.59 -10.37 5.09
CA TYR A 148 -1.64 -9.48 4.57
C TYR A 148 -2.85 -9.42 5.51
N LYS A 149 -3.39 -10.57 5.95
CA LYS A 149 -4.51 -10.64 6.89
C LYS A 149 -4.22 -9.93 8.21
N ARG A 150 -3.01 -10.11 8.73
CA ARG A 150 -2.58 -9.48 9.98
C ARG A 150 -2.65 -7.95 9.90
N ILE A 151 -2.26 -7.37 8.77
CA ILE A 151 -2.18 -5.91 8.56
C ILE A 151 -3.51 -5.33 8.08
N VAL A 152 -4.19 -6.02 7.17
CA VAL A 152 -5.50 -5.64 6.61
C VAL A 152 -6.54 -6.56 7.21
N ARG A 153 -7.01 -6.26 8.43
CA ARG A 153 -7.80 -7.22 9.23
C ARG A 153 -9.17 -7.53 8.64
N SER A 154 -9.73 -6.60 7.87
CA SER A 154 -10.97 -6.80 7.10
C SER A 154 -10.81 -7.73 5.90
N SER A 155 -9.58 -8.03 5.47
CA SER A 155 -9.32 -8.90 4.32
C SER A 155 -9.67 -10.36 4.60
N LYS A 156 -9.91 -11.13 3.53
CA LYS A 156 -10.19 -12.57 3.57
C LYS A 156 -9.29 -13.27 2.54
N PRO A 157 -7.96 -13.30 2.74
CA PRO A 157 -7.07 -13.89 1.77
C PRO A 157 -7.28 -15.40 1.70
N THR A 158 -7.17 -15.96 0.50
CA THR A 158 -7.30 -17.39 0.24
C THR A 158 -6.12 -17.89 -0.58
N VAL A 159 -5.61 -19.07 -0.25
CA VAL A 159 -4.45 -19.67 -0.91
C VAL A 159 -4.87 -20.90 -1.71
N TYR A 160 -4.23 -21.08 -2.86
CA TYR A 160 -4.52 -22.14 -3.82
C TYR A 160 -3.22 -22.75 -4.32
N CYS A 161 -3.25 -24.07 -4.50
CA CYS A 161 -2.24 -24.81 -5.24
C CYS A 161 -2.85 -25.22 -6.56
N GLY A 162 -2.49 -24.55 -7.66
CA GLY A 162 -3.10 -24.75 -8.97
C GLY A 162 -4.09 -23.65 -9.38
N PRO A 163 -5.15 -24.01 -10.15
CA PRO A 163 -6.16 -23.06 -10.60
C PRO A 163 -6.93 -22.39 -9.47
N VAL A 164 -7.23 -21.11 -9.64
CA VAL A 164 -8.04 -20.31 -8.70
C VAL A 164 -9.48 -20.22 -9.25
N PRO A 165 -10.50 -20.69 -8.52
CA PRO A 165 -11.88 -20.59 -8.96
C PRO A 165 -12.32 -19.16 -9.22
N GLY A 166 -13.02 -18.93 -10.33
CA GLY A 166 -13.54 -17.61 -10.69
C GLY A 166 -12.49 -16.62 -11.21
N LEU A 167 -11.21 -17.00 -11.29
CA LEU A 167 -10.17 -16.17 -11.86
C LEU A 167 -10.28 -16.16 -13.39
N GLY A 168 -10.47 -14.97 -13.95
CA GLY A 168 -10.60 -14.74 -15.39
C GLY A 168 -9.25 -14.42 -16.05
N LYS A 169 -9.26 -13.49 -16.99
CA LYS A 169 -8.05 -13.06 -17.69
C LYS A 169 -7.19 -12.15 -16.80
N PRO A 170 -5.86 -12.19 -16.97
CA PRO A 170 -5.01 -11.16 -16.39
C PRO A 170 -5.34 -9.80 -17.02
N VAL A 171 -5.53 -8.79 -16.18
CA VAL A 171 -6.03 -7.46 -16.57
C VAL A 171 -4.87 -6.48 -16.75
N SER A 172 -3.79 -6.68 -16.00
CA SER A 172 -2.60 -5.84 -16.03
C SER A 172 -1.35 -6.72 -16.18
N ALA A 173 -0.32 -6.16 -16.82
CA ALA A 173 1.05 -6.60 -16.61
C ALA A 173 1.37 -6.41 -15.12
N VAL A 174 2.23 -7.28 -14.56
CA VAL A 174 2.65 -7.27 -13.14
C VAL A 174 2.67 -5.84 -12.63
N PRO A 175 1.90 -5.51 -11.59
CA PRO A 175 1.98 -4.20 -10.98
C PRO A 175 3.44 -4.05 -10.50
N LEU A 176 4.26 -3.33 -11.28
CA LEU A 176 5.69 -2.99 -11.06
C LEU A 176 5.86 -2.06 -9.84
N TRP A 177 5.46 -2.53 -8.66
CA TRP A 177 5.19 -1.65 -7.51
C TRP A 177 6.37 -1.54 -6.57
N LEU A 178 7.54 -2.00 -7.04
CA LEU A 178 8.83 -1.89 -6.39
C LEU A 178 9.95 -1.50 -7.36
N ASP A 179 9.63 -0.89 -8.50
CA ASP A 179 10.64 -0.24 -9.33
C ASP A 179 11.33 0.85 -8.50
N GLY A 180 12.67 0.86 -8.53
CA GLY A 180 13.48 1.74 -7.67
C GLY A 180 13.67 1.26 -6.23
N GLY A 181 13.18 0.06 -5.88
CA GLY A 181 13.42 -0.59 -4.58
C GLY A 181 12.64 0.01 -3.40
N PRO A 182 12.92 -0.43 -2.15
CA PRO A 182 12.13 -0.06 -0.98
C PRO A 182 11.98 1.46 -0.75
N LYS A 183 13.03 2.23 -1.04
CA LYS A 183 13.05 3.70 -0.86
C LYS A 183 12.10 4.42 -1.81
N ALA A 184 12.03 4.00 -3.07
CA ALA A 184 11.14 4.61 -4.07
C ALA A 184 9.65 4.37 -3.77
N ASN A 185 9.36 3.42 -2.88
CA ASN A 185 8.02 2.94 -2.59
C ASN A 185 7.52 3.35 -1.19
N LEU A 186 8.30 4.19 -0.50
CA LEU A 186 7.89 4.82 0.74
C LEU A 186 6.70 5.78 0.48
N PRO A 187 5.76 5.90 1.44
CA PRO A 187 4.65 6.83 1.31
C PRO A 187 5.11 8.27 1.06
N GLN A 188 4.55 8.90 0.02
CA GLN A 188 4.79 10.32 -0.26
C GLN A 188 4.04 11.24 0.71
N SER A 189 4.49 12.48 0.83
CA SER A 189 3.75 13.52 1.55
C SER A 189 2.40 13.76 0.85
N GLY A 190 1.31 13.75 1.61
CA GLY A 190 -0.05 13.89 1.09
C GLY A 190 -0.75 12.56 0.75
N ASP A 191 -0.02 11.44 0.66
CA ASP A 191 -0.64 10.12 0.50
C ASP A 191 -1.02 9.52 1.86
N VAL A 192 -2.06 10.09 2.47
CA VAL A 192 -2.54 9.72 3.81
C VAL A 192 -2.86 8.23 3.91
N ILE A 193 -3.40 7.62 2.84
CA ILE A 193 -3.75 6.19 2.84
C ILE A 193 -2.48 5.33 2.95
N SER A 194 -1.45 5.60 2.14
CA SER A 194 -0.18 4.87 2.24
C SER A 194 0.53 5.13 3.57
N GLN A 195 0.46 6.36 4.09
CA GLN A 195 1.04 6.70 5.39
C GLN A 195 0.39 5.91 6.53
N CYS A 196 -0.95 5.88 6.57
CA CYS A 196 -1.71 5.09 7.54
C CYS A 196 -1.44 3.59 7.40
N ALA A 197 -1.42 3.06 6.18
CA ALA A 197 -1.11 1.66 5.93
C ALA A 197 0.29 1.28 6.44
N ARG A 198 1.28 2.14 6.24
CA ARG A 198 2.67 1.93 6.70
C ARG A 198 2.81 1.98 8.21
N LEU A 199 2.18 2.96 8.87
CA LEU A 199 2.15 3.04 10.33
C LEU A 199 1.50 1.78 10.94
N ALA A 200 0.37 1.36 10.39
CA ALA A 200 -0.34 0.16 10.83
C ALA A 200 0.51 -1.10 10.61
N ALA A 201 1.09 -1.26 9.42
CA ALA A 201 1.94 -2.39 9.08
C ALA A 201 3.14 -2.51 10.04
N CYS A 202 3.84 -1.40 10.29
CA CYS A 202 5.00 -1.40 11.17
C CYS A 202 4.65 -1.58 12.64
N ALA A 203 3.53 -1.03 13.11
CA ALA A 203 3.05 -1.24 14.47
C ALA A 203 2.70 -2.73 14.69
N LEU A 204 2.00 -3.36 13.74
CA LEU A 204 1.59 -4.77 13.83
C LEU A 204 2.72 -5.77 13.62
N VAL A 205 3.81 -5.37 12.95
CA VAL A 205 5.05 -6.16 12.91
C VAL A 205 5.75 -6.14 14.28
N LYS A 206 5.70 -5.01 15.00
CA LYS A 206 6.29 -4.89 16.33
C LYS A 206 5.45 -5.58 17.40
N ASP A 207 4.13 -5.37 17.37
CA ASP A 207 3.18 -5.89 18.35
C ASP A 207 1.91 -6.37 17.65
N GLN A 208 1.71 -7.69 17.65
CA GLN A 208 0.56 -8.33 17.02
C GLN A 208 -0.70 -8.27 17.89
N THR A 209 -0.56 -7.91 19.16
CA THR A 209 -1.67 -7.89 20.14
C THR A 209 -2.50 -6.61 20.07
N ILE A 210 -2.05 -5.60 19.31
CA ILE A 210 -2.77 -4.34 19.11
C ILE A 210 -4.23 -4.65 18.70
N PRO A 211 -5.24 -4.22 19.44
CA PRO A 211 -6.64 -4.48 19.10
C PRO A 211 -7.09 -3.66 17.87
N GLY A 212 -8.31 -3.91 17.37
CA GLY A 212 -8.93 -3.05 16.35
C GLY A 212 -8.37 -3.22 14.93
N ASP A 213 -8.30 -2.14 14.16
CA ASP A 213 -7.58 -2.08 12.86
C ASP A 213 -6.86 -0.73 12.79
N PRO A 214 -5.57 -0.68 13.18
CA PRO A 214 -4.84 0.56 13.33
C PRO A 214 -4.79 1.42 12.06
N GLY A 215 -4.85 0.80 10.88
CA GLY A 215 -4.80 1.55 9.63
C GLY A 215 -6.16 2.13 9.24
N LEU A 216 -7.26 1.43 9.55
CA LEU A 216 -8.61 2.03 9.44
C LEU A 216 -8.83 3.13 10.48
N GLU A 217 -8.35 2.96 11.70
CA GLU A 217 -8.39 4.01 12.74
C GLU A 217 -7.62 5.25 12.28
N CYS A 218 -6.43 5.06 11.71
CA CYS A 218 -5.65 6.15 11.12
C CYS A 218 -6.38 6.83 9.96
N GLN A 219 -7.00 6.08 9.04
CA GLN A 219 -7.74 6.69 7.94
C GLN A 219 -8.97 7.50 8.39
N ARG A 220 -9.62 7.09 9.48
CA ARG A 220 -10.76 7.82 10.05
C ARG A 220 -10.36 9.10 10.77
N ALA A 221 -9.18 9.13 11.40
CA ALA A 221 -8.71 10.29 12.16
C ALA A 221 -7.20 10.52 11.95
N PRO A 222 -6.77 10.88 10.73
CA PRO A 222 -5.35 10.91 10.36
C PRO A 222 -4.52 11.92 11.17
N SER A 223 -5.15 13.00 11.63
CA SER A 223 -4.51 14.02 12.48
C SER A 223 -4.10 13.50 13.87
N ARG A 224 -4.61 12.35 14.30
CA ARG A 224 -4.23 11.71 15.58
C ARG A 224 -2.97 10.83 15.46
N PHE A 225 -2.39 10.74 14.27
CA PHE A 225 -1.26 9.86 13.98
C PHE A 225 -0.07 10.67 13.46
N ALA A 226 1.14 10.20 13.78
CA ALA A 226 2.38 10.81 13.32
C ALA A 226 2.68 10.44 11.85
N LEU A 227 1.86 10.93 10.91
CA LEU A 227 1.92 10.54 9.49
C LEU A 227 3.29 10.73 8.85
N ALA A 228 4.04 11.76 9.25
CA ALA A 228 5.39 12.01 8.75
C ALA A 228 6.35 10.84 9.02
N CYS A 229 6.13 10.08 10.10
CA CYS A 229 6.94 8.91 10.45
C CYS A 229 6.78 7.75 9.48
N ALA A 230 5.71 7.69 8.69
CA ALA A 230 5.52 6.64 7.70
C ALA A 230 6.60 6.64 6.59
N SER A 231 7.25 7.79 6.37
CA SER A 231 8.31 7.96 5.37
C SER A 231 9.67 7.34 5.78
N LYS A 232 9.79 6.77 6.98
CA LYS A 232 11.04 6.16 7.43
C LYS A 232 11.32 4.83 6.71
N ALA A 233 12.61 4.55 6.49
CA ALA A 233 13.05 3.45 5.64
C ALA A 233 12.69 2.07 6.22
N SER A 234 12.81 1.90 7.53
CA SER A 234 12.51 0.64 8.23
C SER A 234 11.35 0.77 9.21
N CYS A 235 10.69 -0.34 9.54
CA CYS A 235 9.65 -0.33 10.55
C CYS A 235 10.16 -0.01 11.97
N ALA A 236 11.43 -0.30 12.26
CA ALA A 236 12.05 0.13 13.52
C ALA A 236 12.09 1.66 13.63
N GLU A 237 12.52 2.35 12.58
CA GLU A 237 12.54 3.81 12.54
C GLU A 237 11.13 4.42 12.51
N VAL A 238 10.19 3.80 11.80
CA VAL A 238 8.77 4.21 11.79
C VAL A 238 8.21 4.19 13.22
N ASN A 239 8.40 3.07 13.93
CA ASN A 239 7.88 2.90 15.28
C ASN A 239 8.57 3.84 16.29
N ALA A 240 9.91 3.96 16.22
CA ALA A 240 10.65 4.90 17.06
C ALA A 240 10.19 6.35 16.85
N CYS A 241 10.01 6.77 15.59
CA CYS A 241 9.50 8.11 15.27
C CYS A 241 8.07 8.32 15.77
N ALA A 242 7.22 7.29 15.66
CA ALA A 242 5.83 7.36 16.09
C ALA A 242 5.63 7.22 17.62
N GLY A 243 6.72 7.06 18.39
CA GLY A 243 6.66 6.83 19.84
C GLY A 243 6.05 5.49 20.22
N ARG A 244 6.24 4.46 19.38
CA ARG A 244 5.66 3.12 19.54
C ARG A 244 6.70 2.07 19.86
#